data_AF-A0A317CBM4-F1
#
_entry.id   AF-A0A317CBM4-F1
#
_cell.length_a   1.000
_cell.length_b   1.000
_cell.length_c   1.000
_cell.angle_alpha   90.00
_cell.angle_beta   90.00
_cell.angle_gamma   90.00
#
_symmetry.space_group_name_H-M   'P 1'
#
loop_
_entity.id
_entity.type
_entity.pdbx_description
1 polymer ?
#
loop_
_entity_poly.entity_id
_entity_poly.type
_entity_poly.pdbx_seq_one_letter_code
_entity_poly.pdbx_strand_id
1 'polypeptide(L)'
;MDIVSILITVAGIIVMIALYIMGRISQNRFPKEQDNSIPRINDDFGEVTSSIMEDIPATDGSTPVVVEETITASDPPTKERKQAVTPRQVVLFIASEEGKMLDGNKINEVLPQYHLKFGEMDLFHYPVEEDGVPSKLFSIANGIQPWTLNPDDLKDSETPGLSVMMQLPTPLDDRDAIEILVSTTQMIATDLGGSLKNGNQETFSKTDYQDLIDSLDH
;
A
#
# COMPACT_ATOMS: atom_id res chain seq x y z
N MET A 1 -42.79 -27.20 20.25
CA MET A 1 -42.46 -25.91 19.60
C MET A 1 -43.49 -25.70 18.52
N ASP A 2 -44.26 -24.62 18.60
CA ASP A 2 -45.35 -24.35 17.66
C ASP A 2 -44.77 -23.91 16.32
N ILE A 3 -45.36 -24.38 15.22
CA ILE A 3 -44.92 -24.08 13.83
C ILE A 3 -44.78 -22.55 13.62
N VAL A 4 -45.64 -21.76 14.26
CA VAL A 4 -45.62 -20.30 14.22
C VAL A 4 -44.34 -19.73 14.86
N SER A 5 -43.89 -20.29 15.99
CA SER A 5 -42.66 -19.85 16.69
C SER A 5 -41.40 -20.14 15.86
N ILE A 6 -41.38 -21.25 15.13
CA ILE A 6 -40.28 -21.62 14.23
C ILE A 6 -40.24 -20.66 13.03
N LEU A 7 -41.40 -20.33 12.46
CA LEU A 7 -41.51 -19.43 11.32
C LEU A 7 -41.02 -18.00 11.65
N ILE A 8 -41.38 -17.48 12.82
CA ILE A 8 -40.94 -16.16 13.30
C ILE A 8 -39.42 -16.15 13.52
N THR A 9 -38.86 -17.20 14.13
CA THR A 9 -37.43 -17.30 14.41
C THR A 9 -36.61 -17.36 13.12
N VAL A 10 -37.05 -18.17 12.14
CA VAL A 10 -36.40 -18.28 10.83
C VAL A 10 -36.47 -16.97 10.06
N ALA A 11 -37.61 -16.28 10.07
CA ALA A 11 -37.74 -14.97 9.44
C ALA A 11 -36.80 -13.93 10.07
N GLY A 12 -36.65 -13.94 11.40
CA GLY A 12 -35.73 -13.05 12.11
C GLY A 12 -34.27 -13.27 11.72
N ILE A 13 -33.82 -14.53 11.63
CA ILE A 13 -32.45 -14.87 11.23
C ILE A 13 -32.18 -14.43 9.78
N ILE A 14 -33.13 -14.64 8.87
CA ILE A 14 -33.01 -14.22 7.46
C ILE A 14 -32.86 -12.70 7.37
N VAL A 15 -33.66 -11.93 8.10
CA VAL A 15 -33.56 -10.45 8.13
C VAL A 15 -32.23 -10.00 8.73
N MET A 16 -31.77 -10.64 9.80
CA MET A 16 -30.49 -10.31 10.44
C MET A 16 -29.30 -10.56 9.50
N ILE A 17 -29.30 -11.69 8.79
CA ILE A 17 -28.30 -12.03 7.76
C ILE A 17 -28.37 -11.04 6.59
N ALA A 18 -29.58 -10.68 6.12
CA ALA A 18 -29.75 -9.72 5.04
C ALA A 18 -29.22 -8.32 5.41
N LEU A 19 -29.50 -7.85 6.62
CA LEU A 19 -28.97 -6.58 7.14
C LEU A 19 -27.46 -6.62 7.32
N TYR A 20 -26.91 -7.75 7.77
CA TYR A 20 -25.47 -7.93 7.90
C TYR A 20 -24.75 -7.89 6.54
N ILE A 21 -25.29 -8.57 5.53
CA ILE A 21 -24.73 -8.55 4.16
C ILE A 21 -24.86 -7.16 3.53
N MET A 22 -26.00 -6.49 3.71
CA MET A 22 -26.23 -5.14 3.20
C MET A 22 -25.33 -4.09 3.88
N GLY A 23 -25.13 -4.20 5.20
CA GLY A 23 -24.22 -3.35 5.96
C GLY A 23 -22.76 -3.54 5.57
N ARG A 24 -22.35 -4.79 5.30
CA ARG A 24 -20.98 -5.11 4.87
C ARG A 24 -20.66 -4.59 3.46
N ILE A 25 -21.65 -4.50 2.56
CA ILE A 25 -21.47 -3.96 1.19
C ILE A 25 -21.51 -2.43 1.14
N SER A 26 -22.11 -1.76 2.13
CA SER A 26 -22.30 -0.31 2.09
C SER A 26 -21.07 0.53 2.48
N GLN A 27 -20.01 -0.06 3.05
CA GLN A 27 -18.77 0.67 3.32
C GLN A 27 -17.84 0.84 2.10
N ASN A 28 -18.16 0.21 0.96
CA ASN A 28 -17.44 0.41 -0.31
C ASN A 28 -17.94 1.63 -1.13
N ARG A 29 -18.75 2.50 -0.52
CA ARG A 29 -19.19 3.75 -1.16
C ARG A 29 -18.30 4.86 -0.61
N PHE A 30 -17.17 5.06 -1.28
CA PHE A 30 -16.38 6.29 -1.18
C PHE A 30 -17.31 7.52 -1.12
N PRO A 31 -16.97 8.55 -0.32
CA PRO A 31 -17.61 9.86 -0.46
C PRO A 31 -17.58 10.27 -1.93
N LYS A 32 -18.75 10.70 -2.42
CA LYS A 32 -18.93 11.20 -3.79
C LYS A 32 -17.85 12.21 -4.14
N GLU A 33 -17.30 12.04 -5.34
CA GLU A 33 -16.85 13.08 -6.26
C GLU A 33 -16.97 14.49 -5.68
N GLN A 34 -15.82 15.09 -5.39
CA GLN A 34 -15.72 16.49 -5.07
C GLN A 34 -16.36 17.28 -6.22
N ASP A 35 -17.54 17.83 -5.94
CA ASP A 35 -18.29 18.70 -6.83
C ASP A 35 -17.43 19.94 -7.13
N ASN A 36 -16.68 19.89 -8.23
CA ASN A 36 -16.03 21.05 -8.80
C ASN A 36 -17.07 21.89 -9.56
N SER A 37 -18.17 22.24 -8.89
CA SER A 37 -19.05 23.31 -9.35
C SER A 37 -18.38 24.65 -9.02
N ILE A 38 -17.41 25.01 -9.87
CA ILE A 38 -16.91 26.38 -9.94
C ILE A 38 -18.13 27.28 -10.17
N PRO A 39 -18.43 28.25 -9.29
CA PRO A 39 -19.52 29.18 -9.55
C PRO A 39 -19.16 29.96 -10.82
N ARG A 40 -20.01 29.86 -11.85
CA ARG A 40 -19.90 30.74 -13.01
C ARG A 40 -20.20 32.15 -12.52
N ILE A 41 -19.15 32.96 -12.41
CA ILE A 41 -19.30 34.40 -12.18
C ILE A 41 -19.68 34.99 -13.54
N ASN A 42 -20.92 35.45 -13.64
CA ASN A 42 -21.37 36.26 -14.77
C ASN A 42 -21.07 37.72 -14.44
N ASP A 43 -20.69 38.52 -15.44
CA ASP A 43 -20.64 39.97 -15.29
C ASP A 43 -22.07 40.57 -15.29
N ASP A 44 -22.18 41.87 -15.02
CA ASP A 44 -23.45 42.63 -14.95
C ASP A 44 -24.24 42.62 -16.28
N PHE A 45 -23.66 42.08 -17.35
CA PHE A 45 -24.25 41.97 -18.68
C PHE A 45 -24.56 40.52 -19.10
N GLY A 46 -24.27 39.52 -18.26
CA GLY A 46 -24.74 38.15 -18.42
C GLY A 46 -23.91 37.24 -19.32
N GLU A 47 -22.68 37.59 -19.68
CA GLU A 47 -21.78 36.76 -20.48
C GLU A 47 -20.85 35.90 -19.59
N VAL A 48 -20.52 34.68 -20.05
CA VAL A 48 -19.75 33.70 -19.27
C VAL A 48 -18.27 33.78 -19.66
N THR A 49 -17.39 34.20 -18.74
CA THR A 49 -15.94 34.17 -18.97
C THR A 49 -15.32 32.89 -18.40
N SER A 50 -14.82 32.01 -19.27
CA SER A 50 -13.89 30.92 -18.91
C SER A 50 -12.47 31.45 -18.99
N SER A 51 -11.61 31.16 -18.00
CA SER A 51 -10.19 31.56 -18.01
C SER A 51 -9.30 30.66 -18.89
N ILE A 52 -9.87 29.96 -19.86
CA ILE A 52 -9.09 29.35 -20.95
C ILE A 52 -9.00 30.43 -22.02
N MET A 53 -7.89 31.15 -21.98
CA MET A 53 -7.51 32.10 -23.01
C MET A 53 -7.31 31.32 -24.32
N GLU A 54 -8.20 31.55 -25.29
CA GLU A 54 -7.95 31.19 -26.68
C GLU A 54 -6.63 31.83 -27.11
N ASP A 55 -5.70 31.01 -27.59
CA ASP A 55 -4.40 31.44 -28.08
C ASP A 55 -4.62 32.25 -29.37
N ILE A 56 -4.75 33.56 -29.21
CA ILE A 56 -4.84 34.51 -30.32
C ILE A 56 -3.41 34.66 -30.84
N PRO A 57 -3.14 34.49 -32.15
CA PRO A 57 -1.79 34.67 -32.67
C PRO A 57 -1.31 36.09 -32.38
N ALA A 58 -0.16 36.19 -31.69
CA ALA A 58 0.44 37.46 -31.31
C ALA A 58 0.66 38.34 -32.55
N THR A 59 -0.14 39.41 -32.64
CA THR A 59 0.16 40.58 -33.47
C THR A 59 1.09 41.47 -32.68
N ASP A 60 2.38 41.11 -32.66
CA ASP A 60 3.44 42.10 -32.52
C ASP A 60 4.64 41.66 -33.38
N GLY A 61 5.02 42.54 -34.29
CA GLY A 61 6.07 42.30 -35.27
C GLY A 61 7.46 42.39 -34.65
N SER A 62 7.83 41.44 -33.80
CA SER A 62 9.22 41.24 -33.34
C SER A 62 9.65 39.80 -33.57
N THR A 63 10.55 39.60 -34.51
CA THR A 63 11.18 38.31 -34.80
C THR A 63 12.05 37.85 -33.61
N PRO A 64 11.82 36.67 -33.01
CA PRO A 64 12.82 36.08 -32.14
C PRO A 64 13.92 35.45 -33.00
N VAL A 65 15.15 35.92 -32.81
CA VAL A 65 16.38 35.39 -33.38
C VAL A 65 16.55 33.95 -32.89
N VAL A 66 16.64 33.02 -33.83
CA VAL A 66 17.12 31.65 -33.62
C VAL A 66 18.59 31.74 -33.23
N VAL A 67 18.91 31.47 -31.96
CA VAL A 67 20.27 31.13 -31.54
C VAL A 67 20.28 29.65 -31.22
N GLU A 68 20.66 28.88 -32.24
CA GLU A 68 21.15 27.52 -32.10
C GLU A 68 22.57 27.63 -31.55
N GLU A 69 22.79 27.22 -30.29
CA GLU A 69 24.14 27.06 -29.77
C GLU A 69 24.32 25.69 -29.11
N THR A 70 25.40 25.07 -29.56
CA THR A 70 25.81 23.69 -29.40
C THR A 70 26.39 23.42 -28.01
N ILE A 71 25.99 22.28 -27.44
CA ILE A 71 26.61 21.40 -26.43
C ILE A 71 27.93 21.88 -25.78
N THR A 72 27.96 21.92 -24.44
CA THR A 72 29.14 21.47 -23.66
C THR A 72 28.71 20.81 -22.35
N ALA A 73 29.34 19.68 -22.08
CA ALA A 73 29.04 18.69 -21.06
C ALA A 73 29.26 19.18 -19.62
N SER A 74 28.35 18.75 -18.75
CA SER A 74 28.66 18.36 -17.38
C SER A 74 27.72 17.23 -17.01
N ASP A 75 28.28 16.04 -16.87
CA ASP A 75 27.66 14.78 -16.52
C ASP A 75 27.35 14.77 -14.99
N PRO A 76 26.10 14.69 -14.53
CA PRO A 76 25.77 14.12 -13.24
C PRO A 76 25.40 12.63 -13.42
N PRO A 77 25.67 11.79 -12.42
CA PRO A 77 25.58 10.33 -12.57
C PRO A 77 24.18 9.96 -13.05
N THR A 78 24.16 9.17 -14.13
CA THR A 78 22.99 8.44 -14.62
C THR A 78 22.33 7.73 -13.45
N LYS A 79 21.31 8.35 -12.86
CA LYS A 79 20.22 7.58 -12.26
C LYS A 79 19.60 6.83 -13.43
N GLU A 80 19.83 5.53 -13.46
CA GLU A 80 19.13 4.63 -14.35
C GLU A 80 17.64 4.98 -14.27
N ARG A 81 17.07 5.36 -15.42
CA ARG A 81 15.62 5.54 -15.51
C ARG A 81 15.02 4.19 -15.13
N LYS A 82 14.34 4.15 -13.97
CA LYS A 82 13.37 3.11 -13.64
C LYS A 82 12.52 2.89 -14.89
N GLN A 83 12.78 1.78 -15.58
CA GLN A 83 11.99 1.40 -16.75
C GLN A 83 10.53 1.32 -16.28
N ALA A 84 9.59 1.66 -17.15
CA ALA A 84 8.16 1.55 -16.84
C ALA A 84 7.78 0.07 -16.76
N VAL A 85 8.21 -0.60 -15.69
CA VAL A 85 7.83 -1.94 -15.28
C VAL A 85 6.43 -1.82 -14.68
N THR A 86 5.54 -2.72 -15.05
CA THR A 86 4.21 -2.79 -14.42
C THR A 86 4.43 -2.98 -12.92
N PRO A 87 3.82 -2.14 -12.05
CA PRO A 87 4.07 -2.24 -10.61
C PRO A 87 3.74 -3.65 -10.14
N ARG A 88 4.73 -4.29 -9.52
CA ARG A 88 4.65 -5.67 -9.04
C ARG A 88 4.73 -5.66 -7.52
N GLN A 89 3.97 -6.54 -6.89
CA GLN A 89 3.97 -6.67 -5.44
C GLN A 89 4.62 -7.99 -5.03
N VAL A 90 5.56 -7.92 -4.08
CA VAL A 90 6.09 -9.09 -3.36
C VAL A 90 5.35 -9.20 -2.05
N VAL A 91 4.85 -10.40 -1.73
CA VAL A 91 4.12 -10.69 -0.48
C VAL A 91 4.73 -11.92 0.18
N LEU A 92 5.12 -11.77 1.45
CA LEU A 92 5.58 -12.84 2.33
C LEU A 92 4.68 -12.88 3.56
N PHE A 93 4.72 -13.99 4.31
CA PHE A 93 3.94 -14.12 5.53
C PHE A 93 4.80 -14.57 6.69
N ILE A 94 4.45 -14.11 7.89
CA ILE A 94 4.96 -14.66 9.15
C ILE A 94 3.80 -15.41 9.77
N ALA A 95 3.91 -16.73 9.89
CA ALA A 95 2.86 -17.56 10.48
C ALA A 95 3.32 -18.13 11.82
N SER A 96 2.40 -18.20 12.78
CA SER A 96 2.62 -19.01 13.99
C SER A 96 2.76 -20.50 13.65
N GLU A 97 3.31 -21.28 14.57
CA GLU A 97 3.22 -22.74 14.47
C GLU A 97 1.75 -23.21 14.57
N GLU A 98 1.48 -24.39 14.03
CA GLU A 98 0.13 -24.96 14.00
C GLU A 98 -0.47 -25.04 15.42
N GLY A 99 -1.67 -24.47 15.59
CA GLY A 99 -2.38 -24.42 16.87
C GLY A 99 -1.87 -23.36 17.86
N LYS A 100 -0.93 -22.50 17.46
CA LYS A 100 -0.48 -21.33 18.24
C LYS A 100 -0.90 -20.04 17.57
N MET A 101 -0.79 -18.94 18.31
CA MET A 101 -0.98 -17.58 17.81
C MET A 101 0.23 -16.73 18.18
N LEU A 102 0.48 -15.67 17.41
CA LEU A 102 1.48 -14.66 17.72
C LEU A 102 0.90 -13.67 18.73
N ASP A 103 1.66 -13.41 19.79
CA ASP A 103 1.30 -12.47 20.86
C ASP A 103 1.43 -11.01 20.36
N GLY A 104 0.34 -10.24 20.45
CA GLY A 104 0.29 -8.85 20.03
C GLY A 104 1.19 -7.91 20.84
N ASN A 105 1.37 -8.17 22.14
CA ASN A 105 2.35 -7.43 22.96
C ASN A 105 3.77 -7.67 22.43
N LYS A 106 4.08 -8.91 22.08
CA LYS A 106 5.39 -9.26 21.49
C LYS A 106 5.59 -8.61 20.12
N ILE A 107 4.55 -8.53 19.29
CA ILE A 107 4.60 -7.82 18.00
C ILE A 107 4.96 -6.35 18.20
N ASN A 108 4.31 -5.67 19.15
CA ASN A 108 4.62 -4.28 19.49
C ASN A 108 6.05 -4.06 19.96
N GLU A 109 6.64 -5.05 20.66
CA GLU A 109 8.02 -4.98 21.13
C GLU A 109 9.03 -5.29 20.04
N VAL A 110 8.76 -6.27 19.17
CA VAL A 110 9.71 -6.81 18.20
C VAL A 110 9.82 -5.94 16.95
N LEU A 111 8.71 -5.48 16.37
CA LEU A 111 8.76 -4.73 15.10
C LEU A 111 9.65 -3.46 15.17
N PRO A 112 9.58 -2.62 16.23
CA PRO A 112 10.45 -1.45 16.35
C PRO A 112 11.96 -1.78 16.46
N GLN A 113 12.33 -2.97 16.97
CA GLN A 113 13.73 -3.39 17.07
C GLN A 113 14.37 -3.58 15.69
N TYR A 114 13.56 -3.89 14.68
CA TYR A 114 13.96 -4.01 13.27
C TYR A 114 13.74 -2.72 12.47
N HIS A 115 13.73 -1.57 13.16
CA HIS A 115 13.55 -0.25 12.58
C HIS A 115 12.20 0.01 11.88
N LEU A 116 11.22 -0.87 12.06
CA LEU A 116 9.88 -0.58 11.58
C LEU A 116 9.21 0.50 12.42
N LYS A 117 8.54 1.42 11.73
CA LYS A 117 7.79 2.52 12.33
C LYS A 117 6.32 2.35 12.04
N PHE A 118 5.50 2.47 13.08
CA PHE A 118 4.07 2.58 12.92
C PHE A 118 3.70 3.86 12.16
N GLY A 119 2.75 3.80 11.24
CA GLY A 119 2.40 4.94 10.40
C GLY A 119 1.13 4.77 9.57
N GLU A 120 1.25 5.02 8.28
CA GLU A 120 0.14 5.09 7.33
C GLU A 120 -0.73 3.82 7.36
N MET A 121 -2.06 4.00 7.30
CA MET A 121 -3.05 2.92 7.33
C MET A 121 -2.98 2.04 8.59
N ASP A 122 -2.42 2.55 9.68
CA ASP A 122 -2.24 1.83 10.95
C ASP A 122 -1.42 0.55 10.79
N LEU A 123 -0.38 0.62 9.95
CA LEU A 123 0.57 -0.47 9.67
C LEU A 123 1.97 -0.12 10.18
N PHE A 124 2.84 -1.12 10.21
CA PHE A 124 4.28 -0.90 10.42
C PHE A 124 5.00 -0.83 9.08
N HIS A 125 5.92 0.12 8.93
CA HIS A 125 6.68 0.34 7.70
C HIS A 125 8.17 0.32 7.97
N TYR A 126 8.93 -0.26 7.06
CA TYR A 126 10.38 -0.09 7.02
C TYR A 126 10.70 1.25 6.30
N PRO A 127 11.13 2.30 7.01
CA PRO A 127 11.28 3.62 6.43
C PRO A 127 12.54 3.69 5.55
N VAL A 128 12.41 4.35 4.40
CA VAL A 128 13.53 4.71 3.52
C VAL A 128 13.34 6.14 3.02
N GLU A 129 14.33 6.67 2.31
CA GLU A 129 14.24 7.98 1.68
C GLU A 129 14.40 7.83 0.17
N GLU A 130 13.52 8.47 -0.60
CA GLU A 130 13.63 8.60 -2.05
C GLU A 130 13.87 10.07 -2.37
N ASP A 131 15.08 10.43 -2.78
CA ASP A 131 15.44 11.81 -3.15
C ASP A 131 15.15 12.86 -2.07
N GLY A 132 15.39 12.48 -0.80
CA GLY A 132 15.15 13.32 0.37
C GLY A 132 13.68 13.40 0.79
N VAL A 133 12.80 12.65 0.13
CA VAL A 133 11.40 12.50 0.51
C VAL A 133 11.23 11.21 1.33
N PRO A 134 10.65 11.27 2.54
CA PRO A 134 10.34 10.08 3.32
C PRO A 134 9.43 9.12 2.53
N SER A 135 9.84 7.86 2.46
CA SER A 135 9.13 6.77 1.80
C SER A 135 9.23 5.50 2.65
N LYS A 136 8.79 4.36 2.09
CA LYS A 136 8.80 3.05 2.75
C LYS A 136 9.25 1.97 1.78
N LEU A 137 10.06 1.03 2.27
CA LEU A 137 10.51 -0.12 1.51
C LEU A 137 9.42 -1.19 1.47
N PHE A 138 8.97 -1.63 2.64
CA PHE A 138 7.91 -2.60 2.80
C PHE A 138 7.05 -2.27 4.02
N SER A 139 5.87 -2.89 4.08
CA SER A 139 4.90 -2.73 5.15
C SER A 139 4.51 -4.08 5.74
N ILE A 140 4.18 -4.09 7.03
CA ILE A 140 3.68 -5.25 7.76
C ILE A 140 2.27 -4.95 8.24
N ALA A 141 1.38 -5.90 7.99
CA ALA A 141 -0.03 -5.87 8.35
C ALA A 141 -0.42 -7.12 9.14
N ASN A 142 -1.51 -7.04 9.89
CA ASN A 142 -2.09 -8.21 10.53
C ASN A 142 -2.65 -9.17 9.48
N GLY A 143 -2.54 -10.48 9.67
CA GLY A 143 -3.05 -11.51 8.77
C GLY A 143 -4.56 -11.75 8.85
N ILE A 144 -5.28 -11.00 9.70
CA ILE A 144 -6.75 -11.04 9.83
C ILE A 144 -7.34 -9.65 9.95
N GLN A 145 -8.65 -9.51 9.70
CA GLN A 145 -9.37 -8.24 9.86
C GLN A 145 -9.21 -7.68 11.30
N PRO A 146 -8.97 -6.37 11.47
CA PRO A 146 -9.06 -5.30 10.47
C PRO A 146 -7.82 -5.09 9.57
N TRP A 147 -6.83 -5.98 9.62
CA TRP A 147 -5.52 -5.91 8.92
C TRP A 147 -4.54 -4.87 9.48
N THR A 148 -4.97 -4.07 10.45
CA THR A 148 -4.15 -3.07 11.13
C THR A 148 -3.32 -3.68 12.25
N LEU A 149 -2.25 -2.99 12.60
CA LEU A 149 -1.37 -3.29 13.72
C LEU A 149 -1.29 -2.06 14.64
N ASN A 150 -2.45 -1.48 14.97
CA ASN A 150 -2.50 -0.38 15.94
C ASN A 150 -1.91 -0.86 17.28
N PRO A 151 -0.86 -0.20 17.82
CA PRO A 151 -0.21 -0.64 19.04
C PRO A 151 -1.14 -0.74 20.26
N ASP A 152 -2.20 0.07 20.31
CA ASP A 152 -3.17 -0.01 21.40
C ASP A 152 -4.11 -1.21 21.26
N ASP A 153 -4.50 -1.57 20.04
CA ASP A 153 -5.35 -2.74 19.75
C ASP A 153 -4.55 -4.07 19.83
N LEU A 154 -3.23 -3.99 19.68
CA LEU A 154 -2.34 -5.14 19.80
C LEU A 154 -2.13 -5.60 21.25
N LYS A 155 -2.42 -4.75 22.24
CA LYS A 155 -2.30 -5.14 23.65
C LYS A 155 -3.29 -6.25 23.98
N ASP A 156 -2.77 -7.32 24.56
CA ASP A 156 -3.56 -8.50 24.97
C ASP A 156 -4.35 -9.16 23.82
N SER A 157 -3.93 -8.94 22.57
CA SER A 157 -4.50 -9.62 21.40
C SER A 157 -3.54 -10.66 20.85
N GLU A 158 -4.09 -11.52 19.98
CA GLU A 158 -3.35 -12.60 19.34
C GLU A 158 -3.72 -12.65 17.86
N THR A 159 -2.78 -13.07 17.01
CA THR A 159 -3.03 -13.23 15.57
C THR A 159 -2.43 -14.52 15.03
N PRO A 160 -3.07 -15.20 14.06
CA PRO A 160 -2.46 -16.35 13.40
C PRO A 160 -1.21 -15.99 12.59
N GLY A 161 -1.03 -14.73 12.22
CA GLY A 161 0.14 -14.33 11.41
C GLY A 161 0.12 -12.88 10.96
N LEU A 162 1.18 -12.51 10.26
CA LEU A 162 1.39 -11.20 9.66
C LEU A 162 1.60 -11.33 8.16
N SER A 163 1.20 -10.31 7.41
CA SER A 163 1.49 -10.17 5.99
C SER A 163 2.54 -9.08 5.79
N VAL A 164 3.57 -9.36 5.00
CA VAL A 164 4.65 -8.43 4.69
C VAL A 164 4.64 -8.15 3.20
N MET A 165 4.54 -6.88 2.82
CA MET A 165 4.32 -6.46 1.44
C MET A 165 5.32 -5.41 0.99
N MET A 166 5.91 -5.61 -0.18
CA MET A 166 6.82 -4.69 -0.85
C MET A 166 6.32 -4.39 -2.27
N GLN A 167 6.42 -3.14 -2.70
CA GLN A 167 6.04 -2.70 -4.05
C GLN A 167 7.29 -2.47 -4.88
N LEU A 168 7.33 -3.02 -6.09
CA LEU A 168 8.39 -2.86 -7.08
C LEU A 168 7.91 -1.93 -8.21
N PRO A 169 8.79 -1.06 -8.75
CA PRO A 169 10.18 -0.84 -8.33
C PRO A 169 10.27 -0.13 -6.99
N THR A 170 11.31 -0.43 -6.21
CA THR A 170 11.56 0.20 -4.91
C THR A 170 12.36 1.50 -5.04
N PRO A 171 12.44 2.32 -3.97
CA PRO A 171 13.39 3.43 -3.89
C PRO A 171 14.88 3.00 -3.89
N LEU A 172 15.16 1.73 -3.55
CA LEU A 172 16.49 1.14 -3.53
C LEU A 172 16.73 0.32 -4.80
N ASP A 173 17.90 -0.30 -4.91
CA ASP A 173 18.07 -1.41 -5.85
C ASP A 173 17.14 -2.57 -5.46
N ASP A 174 16.41 -3.12 -6.43
CA ASP A 174 15.37 -4.11 -6.15
C ASP A 174 15.94 -5.45 -5.63
N ARG A 175 17.18 -5.82 -5.99
CA ARG A 175 17.83 -7.03 -5.46
C ARG A 175 18.20 -6.81 -3.99
N ASP A 176 18.79 -5.66 -3.68
CA ASP A 176 19.10 -5.28 -2.30
C ASP A 176 17.82 -5.16 -1.46
N ALA A 177 16.74 -4.60 -2.02
CA ALA A 177 15.45 -4.50 -1.36
C ALA A 177 14.85 -5.86 -1.01
N ILE A 178 14.93 -6.84 -1.92
CA ILE A 178 14.47 -8.22 -1.67
C ILE A 178 15.31 -8.88 -0.57
N GLU A 179 16.64 -8.70 -0.58
CA GLU A 179 17.51 -9.23 0.47
C GLU A 179 17.15 -8.63 1.84
N ILE A 180 16.96 -7.29 1.92
CA ILE A 180 16.52 -6.61 3.15
C ILE A 180 15.16 -7.14 3.61
N LEU A 181 14.20 -7.26 2.69
CA LEU A 181 12.86 -7.78 2.98
C LEU A 181 12.93 -9.19 3.58
N VAL A 182 13.59 -10.12 2.89
CA VAL A 182 13.64 -11.53 3.28
C VAL A 182 14.41 -11.72 4.58
N SER A 183 15.60 -11.13 4.70
CA SER A 183 16.42 -11.25 5.91
C SER A 183 15.72 -10.66 7.13
N THR A 184 15.16 -9.46 7.00
CA THR A 184 14.44 -8.80 8.10
C THR A 184 13.20 -9.57 8.50
N THR A 185 12.41 -10.03 7.54
CA THR A 185 11.18 -10.80 7.82
C THR A 185 11.51 -12.14 8.48
N GLN A 186 12.58 -12.82 8.06
CA GLN A 186 13.02 -14.07 8.67
C GLN A 186 13.44 -13.88 10.13
N MET A 187 14.17 -12.79 10.43
CA MET A 187 14.55 -12.46 11.80
C MET A 187 13.34 -12.13 12.67
N ILE A 188 12.42 -11.29 12.18
CA ILE A 188 11.16 -10.99 12.89
C ILE A 188 10.37 -12.27 13.15
N ALA A 189 10.26 -13.17 12.17
CA ALA A 189 9.55 -14.44 12.33
C ALA A 189 10.16 -15.27 13.48
N THR A 190 11.49 -15.38 13.52
CA THR A 190 12.20 -16.08 14.59
C THR A 190 11.93 -15.45 15.96
N ASP A 191 12.04 -14.13 16.07
CA ASP A 191 11.84 -13.41 17.33
C ASP A 191 10.38 -13.47 17.80
N LEU A 192 9.40 -13.50 16.90
CA LEU A 192 8.00 -13.71 17.23
C LEU A 192 7.67 -15.17 17.56
N GLY A 193 8.58 -16.13 17.32
CA GLY A 193 8.33 -17.56 17.51
C GLY A 193 7.44 -18.16 16.41
N GLY A 194 7.46 -17.57 15.22
CA GLY A 194 6.79 -18.05 14.02
C GLY A 194 7.78 -18.53 12.95
N SER A 195 7.28 -18.64 11.72
CA SER A 195 8.07 -19.05 10.55
C SER A 195 7.73 -18.20 9.34
N LEU A 196 8.73 -17.95 8.48
CA LEU A 196 8.55 -17.26 7.22
C LEU A 196 7.90 -18.19 6.19
N LYS A 197 6.86 -17.70 5.53
CA LYS A 197 6.07 -18.42 4.54
C LYS A 197 6.00 -17.69 3.20
N ASN A 198 5.94 -18.45 2.12
CA ASN A 198 5.74 -17.95 0.76
C ASN A 198 4.24 -17.71 0.44
N GLY A 199 3.94 -17.31 -0.80
CA GLY A 199 2.57 -17.07 -1.28
C GLY A 199 1.62 -18.27 -1.16
N ASN A 200 2.16 -19.49 -1.14
CA ASN A 200 1.40 -20.74 -1.02
C ASN A 200 1.23 -21.21 0.43
N GLN A 201 1.65 -20.40 1.41
CA GLN A 201 1.70 -20.77 2.85
C GLN A 201 2.68 -21.92 3.17
N GLU A 202 3.62 -22.19 2.27
CA GLU A 202 4.71 -23.14 2.49
C GLU A 202 5.89 -22.43 3.15
N THR A 203 6.75 -23.17 3.86
CA THR A 203 7.95 -22.59 4.45
C THR A 203 8.84 -22.00 3.37
N PHE A 204 9.18 -20.73 3.52
CA PHE A 204 10.01 -20.01 2.55
C PHE A 204 11.39 -20.65 2.45
N SER A 205 11.85 -20.86 1.23
CA SER A 205 13.06 -21.61 0.91
C SER A 205 14.03 -20.80 0.06
N LYS A 206 15.24 -21.34 -0.12
CA LYS A 206 16.23 -20.76 -1.03
C LYS A 206 15.74 -20.72 -2.48
N THR A 207 14.90 -21.66 -2.89
CA THR A 207 14.31 -21.68 -4.23
C THR A 207 13.36 -20.50 -4.40
N ASP A 208 12.49 -20.24 -3.42
CA ASP A 208 11.58 -19.08 -3.47
C ASP A 208 12.35 -17.75 -3.56
N TYR A 209 13.47 -17.63 -2.83
CA TYR A 209 14.36 -16.47 -2.95
C TYR A 209 14.94 -16.32 -4.35
N GLN A 210 15.44 -17.41 -4.95
CA GLN A 210 16.00 -17.36 -6.29
C GLN A 210 14.93 -16.99 -7.32
N ASP A 211 13.73 -17.55 -7.20
CA ASP A 211 12.60 -17.23 -8.08
C ASP A 211 12.22 -15.75 -7.99
N LEU A 212 12.24 -15.16 -6.79
CA LEU A 212 12.02 -13.72 -6.61
C LEU A 212 13.08 -12.91 -7.35
N ILE A 213 14.36 -13.26 -7.21
CA ILE A 213 15.48 -12.56 -7.83
C ILE A 213 15.46 -12.70 -9.37
N ASP A 214 15.27 -13.89 -9.89
CA ASP A 214 15.24 -14.16 -11.34
C ASP A 214 14.07 -13.44 -12.03
N SER A 215 12.99 -13.23 -11.27
CA SER A 215 11.81 -12.53 -11.74
C SER A 215 11.97 -11.00 -11.81
N LEU A 216 13.08 -10.43 -11.34
CA LEU A 216 13.43 -9.02 -11.57
C LEU A 216 13.99 -8.79 -12.98
N ASP A 217 14.52 -9.82 -13.62
CA ASP A 217 15.18 -9.73 -14.93
C ASP A 217 14.19 -9.81 -16.13
N HIS A 218 12.89 -9.95 -15.85
CA HIS A 218 11.82 -10.20 -16.84
C HIS A 218 10.68 -9.19 -16.71
#